data_AF-A0A7J8NFY9-F1
#
_entry.id   AF-A0A7J8NFY9-F1
#
_cell.length_a   1.000
_cell.length_b   1.000
_cell.length_c   1.000
_cell.angle_alpha   90.00
_cell.angle_beta   90.00
_cell.angle_gamma   90.00
#
_symmetry.space_group_name_H-M   'P 1'
#
loop_
_entity.id
_entity.type
_entity.pdbx_description
1 polymer ?
#
loop_
_entity_poly.entity_id
_entity_poly.type
_entity_poly.pdbx_seq_one_letter_code
_entity_poly.pdbx_strand_id
1 'polypeptide(L)'
;YVSDDNIPANGAYIGLAPPGNVGSWQRECKDYQFWTKTDINGYFLINDIRPGDYNLYAWVPGFIGDYQYSVAITITPGSEIEVGDLVYEPPRNGPTLWEIGIPDRSAAEFYVPDPNPKYINKVYVNHPDRFRQYGLWERYAELYPNEDLVYTVGTSDYKQDWKIDTNKYQGTTWQIRFKLDNVDQGSSYKLRVAIASATFSELQVRINDPKTNPLFSSGLIGRDNSIARHGIHGLYWLYNVDVPGKLLVQGDNTIFLTQPRSSSPFQGIMYDYIRLEGPSKLSSNEEYMSTL
;
A
#
# COMPACT_ATOMS: atom_id res chain seq x y z
N TYR A 1 -1.79 -11.70 -17.50
CA TYR A 1 -1.02 -12.61 -16.64
C TYR A 1 0.42 -12.14 -16.70
N VAL A 2 0.99 -11.77 -15.55
CA VAL A 2 2.45 -11.71 -15.40
C VAL A 2 2.92 -13.17 -15.47
N SER A 3 4.06 -13.44 -16.10
CA SER A 3 4.55 -14.81 -16.39
C SER A 3 4.47 -15.72 -15.16
N ASP A 4 4.20 -17.01 -15.39
CA ASP A 4 4.29 -18.06 -14.35
C ASP A 4 5.76 -18.39 -14.00
N ASP A 5 6.72 -17.77 -14.70
CA ASP A 5 8.14 -17.94 -14.44
C ASP A 5 8.58 -17.17 -13.19
N ASN A 6 9.40 -17.82 -12.36
CA ASN A 6 10.06 -17.16 -11.25
C ASN A 6 11.00 -16.06 -11.78
N ILE A 7 10.85 -14.87 -11.22
CA ILE A 7 11.75 -13.74 -11.49
C ILE A 7 12.66 -13.50 -10.27
N PRO A 8 13.93 -13.10 -10.47
CA PRO A 8 14.78 -12.66 -9.39
C PRO A 8 14.14 -11.51 -8.59
N ALA A 9 14.10 -11.63 -7.28
CA ALA A 9 13.60 -10.59 -6.39
C ALA A 9 14.66 -9.49 -6.20
N ASN A 10 14.97 -8.72 -7.25
CA ASN A 10 15.98 -7.66 -7.22
C ASN A 10 15.61 -6.52 -6.24
N GLY A 11 16.52 -6.18 -5.32
CA GLY A 11 16.34 -5.08 -4.38
C GLY A 11 15.28 -5.33 -3.30
N ALA A 12 14.86 -6.59 -3.12
CA ALA A 12 14.01 -7.02 -2.03
C ALA A 12 14.68 -6.76 -0.69
N TYR A 13 13.91 -6.28 0.28
CA TYR A 13 14.35 -6.15 1.65
C TYR A 13 14.15 -7.48 2.35
N ILE A 14 15.23 -8.06 2.87
CA ILE A 14 15.21 -9.33 3.61
C ILE A 14 15.81 -9.08 4.99
N GLY A 15 15.13 -9.56 6.02
CA GLY A 15 15.61 -9.36 7.38
C GLY A 15 15.23 -10.44 8.37
N LEU A 16 16.07 -10.56 9.39
CA LEU A 16 15.82 -11.34 10.58
C LEU A 16 15.26 -10.43 11.66
N ALA A 17 14.13 -10.82 12.23
CA ALA A 17 13.49 -10.15 13.36
C ALA A 17 12.89 -11.21 14.29
N PRO A 18 12.49 -10.86 15.52
CA PRO A 18 11.88 -11.81 16.44
C PRO A 18 10.71 -12.58 15.82
N PRO A 19 10.47 -13.83 16.24
CA PRO A 19 9.33 -14.60 15.82
C PRO A 19 8.01 -13.89 16.06
N GLY A 20 7.11 -13.97 15.09
CA GLY A 20 5.85 -13.25 15.11
C GLY A 20 4.98 -13.52 13.90
N ASN A 21 3.90 -12.76 13.78
CA ASN A 21 3.02 -12.82 12.61
C ASN A 21 3.65 -12.06 11.44
N VAL A 22 3.22 -12.38 10.22
CA VAL A 22 3.60 -11.65 9.00
C VAL A 22 3.45 -10.14 9.21
N GLY A 23 4.53 -9.39 8.95
CA GLY A 23 4.59 -7.93 9.10
C GLY A 23 4.79 -7.41 10.53
N SER A 24 4.87 -8.27 11.56
CA SER A 24 5.03 -7.83 12.96
C SER A 24 6.32 -7.07 13.23
N TRP A 25 7.37 -7.35 12.45
CA TRP A 25 8.67 -6.69 12.49
C TRP A 25 8.58 -5.16 12.37
N GLN A 26 7.56 -4.63 11.68
CA GLN A 26 7.35 -3.19 11.53
C GLN A 26 7.07 -2.47 12.87
N ARG A 27 6.56 -3.21 13.86
CA ARG A 27 6.19 -2.67 15.19
C ARG A 27 7.10 -3.17 16.30
N GLU A 28 8.06 -4.02 15.97
CA GLU A 28 9.03 -4.52 16.92
C GLU A 28 10.01 -3.39 17.29
N CYS A 29 10.16 -3.14 18.59
CA CYS A 29 10.91 -2.01 19.13
C CYS A 29 11.76 -2.32 20.37
N LYS A 30 11.78 -3.59 20.79
CA LYS A 30 12.50 -4.07 21.98
C LYS A 30 13.71 -4.90 21.58
N ASP A 31 13.54 -5.80 20.61
CA ASP A 31 14.56 -6.76 20.23
C ASP A 31 15.26 -6.37 18.92
N TYR A 32 16.29 -7.14 18.55
CA TYR A 32 17.15 -6.85 17.41
C TYR A 32 16.52 -7.22 16.08
N GLN A 33 16.75 -6.38 15.07
CA GLN A 33 16.45 -6.68 13.68
C GLN A 33 17.68 -6.45 12.82
N PHE A 34 17.86 -7.27 11.79
CA PHE A 34 18.98 -7.21 10.86
C PHE A 34 18.45 -7.31 9.45
N TRP A 35 18.75 -6.32 8.61
CA TRP A 35 18.17 -6.19 7.28
C TRP A 35 19.26 -6.02 6.24
N THR A 36 19.03 -6.61 5.07
CA THR A 36 19.85 -6.43 3.87
C THR A 36 18.94 -6.26 2.65
N LYS A 37 19.55 -5.97 1.51
CA LYS A 37 18.87 -6.03 0.21
C LYS A 37 19.45 -7.16 -0.62
N THR A 38 18.60 -7.80 -1.40
CA THR A 38 19.06 -8.71 -2.44
C THR A 38 19.80 -7.97 -3.54
N ASP A 39 20.71 -8.67 -4.21
CA ASP A 39 21.34 -8.21 -5.43
C ASP A 39 20.41 -8.36 -6.66
N ILE A 40 20.92 -8.04 -7.85
CA ILE A 40 20.14 -8.11 -9.10
C ILE A 40 19.69 -9.53 -9.47
N ASN A 41 20.31 -10.56 -8.91
CA ASN A 41 19.98 -11.96 -9.12
C ASN A 41 19.13 -12.53 -7.97
N GLY A 42 18.77 -11.73 -6.97
CA GLY A 42 17.97 -12.17 -5.83
C GLY A 42 18.77 -12.77 -4.67
N TYR A 43 20.11 -12.79 -4.73
CA TYR A 43 20.94 -13.32 -3.65
C TYR A 43 21.08 -12.31 -2.52
N PHE A 44 21.20 -12.81 -1.28
CA PHE A 44 21.41 -11.98 -0.10
C PHE A 44 22.34 -12.66 0.90
N LEU A 45 22.95 -11.82 1.76
CA LEU A 45 23.76 -12.25 2.89
C LEU A 45 23.49 -11.29 4.05
N ILE A 46 23.28 -11.84 5.25
CA ILE A 46 23.12 -11.06 6.49
C ILE A 46 24.20 -11.55 7.47
N ASN A 47 25.17 -10.67 7.77
CA ASN A 47 26.33 -10.98 8.59
C ASN A 47 26.18 -10.44 10.01
N ASP A 48 27.01 -10.96 10.93
CA ASP A 48 27.18 -10.44 12.29
C ASP A 48 25.88 -10.39 13.11
N ILE A 49 25.05 -11.42 12.93
CA ILE A 49 23.78 -11.58 13.64
C ILE A 49 24.03 -11.99 15.08
N ARG A 50 23.31 -11.36 16.01
CA ARG A 50 23.37 -11.73 17.42
C ARG A 50 22.75 -13.12 17.64
N PRO A 51 23.29 -13.94 18.56
CA PRO A 51 22.65 -15.20 18.93
C PRO A 51 21.22 -15.00 19.43
N GLY A 52 20.31 -15.86 18.99
CA GLY A 52 18.89 -15.77 19.30
C GLY A 52 18.02 -16.51 18.28
N ASP A 53 16.72 -16.55 18.55
CA ASP A 53 15.73 -17.12 17.65
C ASP A 53 15.07 -16.01 16.82
N TYR A 54 14.98 -16.22 15.51
CA TYR A 54 14.46 -15.25 14.56
C TYR A 54 13.49 -15.89 13.57
N ASN A 55 12.60 -15.10 13.00
CA ASN A 55 11.98 -15.42 11.71
C ASN A 55 12.62 -14.56 10.63
N LEU A 56 12.72 -15.12 9.42
CA LEU A 56 13.09 -14.38 8.23
C LEU A 56 11.84 -13.76 7.63
N TYR A 57 11.87 -12.45 7.43
CA TYR A 57 10.84 -11.67 6.77
C TYR A 57 11.40 -11.05 5.50
N ALA A 58 10.53 -10.83 4.52
CA ALA A 58 10.92 -10.09 3.34
C ALA A 58 9.78 -9.27 2.75
N TRP A 59 10.13 -8.31 1.91
CA TRP A 59 9.20 -7.65 1.01
C TRP A 59 9.95 -7.14 -0.22
N VAL A 60 9.24 -7.04 -1.34
CA VAL A 60 9.84 -6.74 -2.65
C VAL A 60 9.23 -5.45 -3.19
N PRO A 61 10.04 -4.39 -3.41
CA PRO A 61 9.55 -3.20 -4.12
C PRO A 61 8.96 -3.60 -5.48
N GLY A 62 7.81 -3.03 -5.83
CA GLY A 62 7.05 -3.41 -7.02
C GLY A 62 6.02 -4.52 -6.77
N PHE A 63 5.94 -5.07 -5.56
CA PHE A 63 4.92 -6.04 -5.16
C PHE A 63 4.32 -5.71 -3.79
N ILE A 64 3.00 -5.81 -3.68
CA ILE A 64 2.31 -5.67 -2.40
C ILE A 64 2.50 -6.91 -1.53
N GLY A 65 2.43 -6.71 -0.21
CA GLY A 65 2.40 -7.76 0.80
C GLY A 65 3.73 -7.98 1.51
N ASP A 66 3.69 -8.89 2.48
CA ASP A 66 4.82 -9.25 3.34
C ASP A 66 5.07 -10.76 3.19
N TYR A 67 6.34 -11.14 3.09
CA TYR A 67 6.79 -12.53 3.16
C TYR A 67 7.27 -12.85 4.57
N GLN A 68 7.01 -14.08 5.01
CA GLN A 68 7.59 -14.67 6.20
C GLN A 68 7.99 -16.11 5.88
N TYR A 69 9.24 -16.45 6.17
CA TYR A 69 9.68 -17.83 6.16
C TYR A 69 9.08 -18.57 7.35
N SER A 70 8.44 -19.70 7.08
CA SER A 70 7.67 -20.46 8.07
C SER A 70 8.54 -21.11 9.15
N VAL A 71 9.82 -21.34 8.86
CA VAL A 71 10.76 -21.98 9.79
C VAL A 71 11.51 -20.91 10.58
N ALA A 72 11.54 -21.06 11.90
CA ALA A 72 12.35 -20.22 12.77
C ALA A 72 13.84 -20.57 12.60
N ILE A 73 14.69 -19.55 12.66
CA ILE A 73 16.13 -19.64 12.50
C ILE A 73 16.79 -19.34 13.85
N THR A 74 17.44 -20.35 14.42
CA THR A 74 18.22 -20.20 15.66
C THR A 74 19.67 -19.89 15.32
N ILE A 75 20.11 -18.68 15.65
CA ILE A 75 21.48 -18.22 15.45
C ILE A 75 22.32 -18.56 16.68
N THR A 76 23.43 -19.26 16.47
CA THR A 76 24.43 -19.55 17.50
C THR A 76 25.79 -18.94 17.14
N PRO A 77 26.69 -18.67 18.11
CA PRO A 77 28.00 -18.08 17.81
C PRO A 77 28.79 -18.90 16.79
N GLY A 78 29.25 -18.25 15.71
CA GLY A 78 30.03 -18.88 14.65
C GLY A 78 29.24 -19.78 13.70
N SER A 79 27.90 -19.77 13.77
CA SER A 79 27.06 -20.50 12.82
C SER A 79 27.01 -19.84 11.44
N GLU A 80 26.91 -20.68 10.42
CA GLU A 80 26.59 -20.31 9.04
C GLU A 80 25.34 -21.09 8.65
N ILE A 81 24.30 -20.40 8.17
CA ILE A 81 22.99 -21.00 7.88
C ILE A 81 22.60 -20.63 6.46
N GLU A 82 22.36 -21.65 5.65
CA GLU A 82 21.82 -21.53 4.31
C GLU A 82 20.31 -21.83 4.33
N VAL A 83 19.50 -20.91 3.81
CA VAL A 83 18.03 -21.04 3.80
C VAL A 83 17.46 -21.53 2.47
N GLY A 84 18.34 -21.77 1.48
CA GLY A 84 17.96 -22.20 0.14
C GLY A 84 17.14 -21.15 -0.62
N ASP A 85 16.40 -21.63 -1.63
CA ASP A 85 15.55 -20.78 -2.45
C ASP A 85 14.28 -20.36 -1.69
N LEU A 86 14.02 -19.06 -1.66
CA LEU A 86 12.82 -18.47 -1.07
C LEU A 86 11.92 -17.93 -2.18
N VAL A 87 10.70 -18.46 -2.27
CA VAL A 87 9.71 -18.03 -3.27
C VAL A 87 8.65 -17.18 -2.58
N TYR A 88 8.48 -15.95 -3.06
CA TYR A 88 7.39 -15.07 -2.65
C TYR A 88 6.31 -15.03 -3.73
N GLU A 89 5.08 -15.37 -3.34
CA GLU A 89 3.89 -15.23 -4.19
C GLU A 89 3.09 -13.99 -3.75
N PRO A 90 3.17 -12.86 -4.49
CA PRO A 90 2.44 -11.66 -4.14
C PRO A 90 0.92 -11.91 -4.15
N PRO A 91 0.15 -11.38 -3.18
CA PRO A 91 -1.30 -11.56 -3.12
C PRO A 91 -1.99 -11.18 -4.43
N ARG A 92 -2.72 -12.13 -5.03
CA ARG A 92 -3.49 -11.94 -6.26
C ARG A 92 -4.75 -12.81 -6.24
N ASN A 93 -5.88 -12.25 -6.67
CA ASN A 93 -7.18 -12.94 -6.75
C ASN A 93 -7.64 -13.10 -8.21
N GLY A 94 -7.25 -12.18 -9.09
CA GLY A 94 -7.65 -12.20 -10.49
C GLY A 94 -6.85 -11.21 -11.35
N PRO A 95 -7.30 -10.94 -12.58
CA PRO A 95 -6.67 -9.96 -13.44
C PRO A 95 -6.77 -8.56 -12.84
N THR A 96 -5.70 -7.77 -12.96
CA THR A 96 -5.73 -6.34 -12.63
C THR A 96 -6.67 -5.64 -13.62
N LEU A 97 -7.68 -4.94 -13.12
CA LEU A 97 -8.56 -4.10 -13.94
C LEU A 97 -7.97 -2.70 -14.08
N TRP A 98 -7.44 -2.17 -12.98
CA TRP A 98 -6.67 -0.94 -12.94
C TRP A 98 -5.84 -0.89 -11.65
N GLU A 99 -4.83 -0.04 -11.65
CA GLU A 99 -3.98 0.24 -10.50
C GLU A 99 -3.54 1.71 -10.48
N ILE A 100 -3.17 2.20 -9.30
CA ILE A 100 -2.76 3.59 -9.02
C ILE A 100 -1.52 3.52 -8.11
N GLY A 101 -0.44 4.19 -8.48
CA GLY A 101 0.82 4.21 -7.71
C GLY A 101 1.78 3.06 -8.04
N ILE A 102 2.83 2.94 -7.25
CA ILE A 102 3.87 1.91 -7.32
C ILE A 102 3.95 1.25 -5.95
N PRO A 103 3.81 -0.07 -5.81
CA PRO A 103 3.84 -0.73 -4.51
C PRO A 103 5.28 -0.85 -3.98
N ASP A 104 5.83 0.24 -3.47
CA ASP A 104 7.18 0.32 -2.91
C ASP A 104 7.20 0.77 -1.43
N ARG A 105 6.01 0.83 -0.83
CA ARG A 105 5.69 1.29 0.53
C ARG A 105 5.88 2.79 0.72
N SER A 106 6.09 3.56 -0.33
CA SER A 106 6.32 4.99 -0.28
C SER A 106 5.13 5.76 -0.87
N ALA A 107 5.04 7.03 -0.52
CA ALA A 107 4.15 7.97 -1.21
C ALA A 107 4.92 8.87 -2.19
N ALA A 108 6.16 8.50 -2.54
CA ALA A 108 7.13 9.36 -3.23
C ALA A 108 6.67 9.83 -4.63
N GLU A 109 5.94 8.97 -5.33
CA GLU A 109 5.49 9.20 -6.69
C GLU A 109 4.23 10.05 -6.79
N PHE A 110 3.51 10.21 -5.68
CA PHE A 110 2.30 11.02 -5.65
C PHE A 110 2.61 12.51 -5.57
N TYR A 111 1.63 13.32 -5.93
CA TYR A 111 1.82 14.75 -6.05
C TYR A 111 2.04 15.43 -4.69
N VAL A 112 3.15 16.17 -4.63
CA VAL A 112 3.49 17.10 -3.56
C VAL A 112 3.13 18.52 -3.99
N PRO A 113 2.25 19.24 -3.27
CA PRO A 113 1.88 20.61 -3.62
C PRO A 113 3.04 21.59 -3.46
N ASP A 114 2.97 22.71 -4.18
CA ASP A 114 3.88 23.82 -3.92
C ASP A 114 3.66 24.39 -2.52
N PRO A 115 4.73 24.74 -1.80
CA PRO A 115 4.63 25.30 -0.47
C PRO A 115 4.01 26.69 -0.50
N ASN A 116 3.48 27.13 0.65
CA ASN A 116 3.02 28.50 0.80
C ASN A 116 4.19 29.47 0.55
N PRO A 117 4.09 30.40 -0.43
CA PRO A 117 5.19 31.32 -0.75
C PRO A 117 5.68 32.17 0.43
N LYS A 118 4.83 32.39 1.43
CA LYS A 118 5.18 33.15 2.65
C LYS A 118 6.12 32.40 3.59
N TYR A 119 6.10 31.06 3.56
CA TYR A 119 6.80 30.20 4.51
C TYR A 119 7.80 29.24 3.84
N ILE A 120 8.14 29.51 2.58
CA ILE A 120 8.99 28.62 1.79
C ILE A 120 10.37 28.44 2.42
N ASN A 121 10.76 27.19 2.63
CA ASN A 121 12.12 26.87 3.00
C ASN A 121 12.99 26.83 1.73
N LYS A 122 13.94 27.77 1.64
CA LYS A 122 14.84 27.91 0.48
C LYS A 122 15.72 26.69 0.24
N VAL A 123 15.97 25.85 1.25
CA VAL A 123 16.77 24.61 1.12
C VAL A 123 16.09 23.62 0.17
N TYR A 124 14.75 23.55 0.19
CA TYR A 124 13.99 22.57 -0.59
C TYR A 124 13.40 23.14 -1.89
N VAL A 125 13.85 24.32 -2.32
CA VAL A 125 13.49 24.87 -3.64
C VAL A 125 14.27 24.11 -4.70
N ASN A 126 13.59 23.57 -5.72
CA ASN A 126 14.18 22.72 -6.77
C ASN A 126 14.92 21.47 -6.24
N HIS A 127 14.55 21.00 -5.06
CA HIS A 127 15.14 19.82 -4.43
C HIS A 127 14.26 18.58 -4.72
N PRO A 128 14.82 17.36 -4.89
CA PRO A 128 14.02 16.15 -5.07
C PRO A 128 13.04 15.91 -3.90
N ASP A 129 13.48 16.16 -2.66
CA ASP A 129 12.66 16.05 -1.46
C ASP A 129 11.71 17.26 -1.24
N ARG A 130 10.90 17.61 -2.23
CA ARG A 130 9.91 18.72 -2.12
C ARG A 130 8.95 18.50 -0.95
N PHE A 131 8.69 17.25 -0.60
CA PHE A 131 7.83 16.85 0.53
C PHE A 131 8.34 17.35 1.90
N ARG A 132 9.62 17.77 2.00
CA ARG A 132 10.23 18.34 3.21
C ARG A 132 9.90 19.82 3.47
N GLN A 133 9.10 20.45 2.61
CA GLN A 133 8.61 21.81 2.87
C GLN A 133 7.62 21.81 4.03
N TYR A 134 7.78 22.76 4.97
CA TYR A 134 6.90 22.87 6.12
C TYR A 134 5.50 23.37 5.72
N GLY A 135 4.44 22.80 6.31
CA GLY A 135 3.06 23.25 6.11
C GLY A 135 2.36 22.73 4.85
N LEU A 136 2.90 21.71 4.17
CA LEU A 136 2.27 21.14 2.97
C LEU A 136 0.87 20.56 3.20
N TRP A 137 0.59 20.06 4.40
CA TRP A 137 -0.75 19.58 4.79
C TRP A 137 -1.83 20.66 4.70
N GLU A 138 -1.47 21.92 4.89
CA GLU A 138 -2.43 23.02 4.78
C GLU A 138 -2.85 23.29 3.34
N ARG A 139 -2.05 22.83 2.35
CA ARG A 139 -2.28 23.11 0.93
C ARG A 139 -3.46 22.33 0.36
N TYR A 140 -3.84 21.19 0.95
CA TYR A 140 -4.98 20.42 0.45
C TYR A 140 -6.27 21.26 0.47
N ALA A 141 -6.57 21.92 1.60
CA ALA A 141 -7.75 22.76 1.75
C ALA A 141 -7.78 23.95 0.77
N GLU A 142 -6.60 24.45 0.39
CA GLU A 142 -6.47 25.57 -0.55
C GLU A 142 -6.66 25.13 -2.01
N LEU A 143 -6.26 23.90 -2.34
CA LEU A 143 -6.43 23.31 -3.68
C LEU A 143 -7.85 22.78 -3.90
N TYR A 144 -8.49 22.31 -2.83
CA TYR A 144 -9.81 21.67 -2.83
C TYR A 144 -10.78 22.43 -1.91
N PRO A 145 -11.10 23.70 -2.21
CA PRO A 145 -11.90 24.55 -1.30
C PRO A 145 -13.38 24.14 -1.24
N ASN A 146 -13.91 23.51 -2.30
CA ASN A 146 -15.34 23.23 -2.44
C ASN A 146 -15.66 21.74 -2.57
N GLU A 147 -14.71 20.93 -3.03
CA GLU A 147 -14.89 19.53 -3.36
C GLU A 147 -13.57 18.77 -3.18
N ASP A 148 -13.65 17.50 -2.83
CA ASP A 148 -12.48 16.63 -2.64
C ASP A 148 -11.93 16.07 -3.95
N LEU A 149 -10.76 15.43 -3.86
CA LEU A 149 -10.06 14.79 -4.97
C LEU A 149 -10.94 13.82 -5.77
N VAL A 150 -10.96 14.00 -7.09
CA VAL A 150 -11.57 13.09 -8.05
C VAL A 150 -10.50 12.58 -9.02
N TYR A 151 -10.21 11.30 -8.95
CA TYR A 151 -9.28 10.60 -9.82
C TYR A 151 -10.06 9.75 -10.84
N THR A 152 -9.81 9.95 -12.14
CA THR A 152 -10.47 9.17 -13.20
C THR A 152 -9.46 8.21 -13.84
N VAL A 153 -9.65 6.91 -13.64
CA VAL A 153 -8.80 5.86 -14.20
C VAL A 153 -8.73 5.98 -15.72
N GLY A 154 -7.51 5.94 -16.26
CA GLY A 154 -7.25 6.09 -17.70
C GLY A 154 -7.15 7.54 -18.19
N THR A 155 -7.48 8.53 -17.36
CA THR A 155 -7.41 9.96 -17.72
C THR A 155 -6.51 10.75 -16.78
N SER A 156 -6.62 10.55 -15.47
CA SER A 156 -5.84 11.24 -14.44
C SER A 156 -4.43 10.67 -14.30
N ASP A 157 -3.45 11.51 -13.97
CA ASP A 157 -2.07 11.11 -13.68
C ASP A 157 -1.83 11.14 -12.17
N TYR A 158 -1.51 10.00 -11.55
CA TYR A 158 -1.31 9.96 -10.09
C TYR A 158 -0.12 10.81 -9.62
N LYS A 159 0.84 11.13 -10.49
CA LYS A 159 1.96 12.04 -10.17
C LYS A 159 1.52 13.50 -10.07
N GLN A 160 0.34 13.83 -10.59
CA GLN A 160 -0.18 15.19 -10.67
C GLN A 160 -1.48 15.36 -9.88
N ASP A 161 -2.34 14.36 -9.94
CA ASP A 161 -3.74 14.42 -9.51
C ASP A 161 -3.99 13.68 -8.19
N TRP A 162 -3.08 12.79 -7.77
CA TRP A 162 -3.18 12.07 -6.51
C TRP A 162 -2.28 12.71 -5.45
N LYS A 163 -2.85 13.16 -4.32
CA LYS A 163 -2.13 13.94 -3.30
C LYS A 163 -1.67 13.06 -2.15
N ILE A 164 -0.72 13.56 -1.35
CA ILE A 164 -0.20 12.88 -0.15
C ILE A 164 -0.95 13.29 1.13
N ASP A 165 -1.78 14.34 1.08
CA ASP A 165 -2.33 14.98 2.28
C ASP A 165 -3.84 15.21 2.24
N THR A 166 -4.44 15.53 3.39
CA THR A 166 -5.87 15.69 3.61
C THR A 166 -6.25 17.07 4.15
N ASN A 167 -7.55 17.34 4.22
CA ASN A 167 -8.09 18.63 4.64
C ASN A 167 -7.87 18.90 6.15
N LYS A 168 -7.68 20.17 6.48
CA LYS A 168 -7.52 20.66 7.84
C LYS A 168 -8.87 20.69 8.55
N TYR A 169 -9.02 19.86 9.59
CA TYR A 169 -10.21 19.80 10.47
C TYR A 169 -11.53 19.39 9.81
N GLN A 170 -11.50 18.87 8.58
CA GLN A 170 -12.65 18.18 7.97
C GLN A 170 -12.23 16.83 7.43
N GLY A 171 -13.13 15.84 7.53
CA GLY A 171 -12.94 14.58 6.83
C GLY A 171 -12.92 14.80 5.32
N THR A 172 -12.18 13.95 4.61
CA THR A 172 -12.09 13.97 3.15
C THR A 172 -12.71 12.72 2.56
N THR A 173 -13.31 12.83 1.39
CA THR A 173 -13.81 11.69 0.61
C THR A 173 -13.32 11.77 -0.82
N TRP A 174 -12.27 11.01 -1.12
CA TRP A 174 -11.72 10.93 -2.47
C TRP A 174 -12.54 9.99 -3.33
N GLN A 175 -12.66 10.32 -4.62
CA GLN A 175 -13.39 9.52 -5.60
C GLN A 175 -12.43 8.91 -6.61
N ILE A 176 -12.48 7.60 -6.79
CA ILE A 176 -11.86 6.91 -7.92
C ILE A 176 -12.97 6.54 -8.89
N ARG A 177 -13.03 7.22 -10.03
CA ARG A 177 -13.97 6.95 -11.12
C ARG A 177 -13.32 6.03 -12.14
N PHE A 178 -14.03 4.99 -12.54
CA PHE A 178 -13.51 4.00 -13.48
C PHE A 178 -14.66 3.36 -14.25
N LYS A 179 -14.34 2.80 -15.42
CA LYS A 179 -15.32 2.13 -16.27
C LYS A 179 -15.07 0.62 -16.28
N LEU A 180 -16.14 -0.17 -16.23
CA LEU A 180 -16.09 -1.62 -16.42
C LEU A 180 -16.90 -2.01 -17.66
N ASP A 181 -16.27 -2.71 -18.59
CA ASP A 181 -16.93 -3.17 -19.81
C ASP A 181 -17.93 -4.30 -19.55
N ASN A 182 -17.64 -5.15 -18.56
CA ASN A 182 -18.49 -6.24 -18.10
C ASN A 182 -18.37 -6.38 -16.58
N VAL A 183 -19.48 -6.75 -15.93
CA VAL A 183 -19.51 -7.03 -14.49
C VAL A 183 -20.17 -8.37 -14.24
N ASP A 184 -19.46 -9.26 -13.54
CA ASP A 184 -20.05 -10.48 -13.02
C ASP A 184 -20.68 -10.20 -11.64
N GLN A 185 -22.00 -10.03 -11.66
CA GLN A 185 -22.82 -9.70 -10.50
C GLN A 185 -22.80 -10.79 -9.40
N GLY A 186 -22.54 -12.05 -9.78
CA GLY A 186 -22.49 -13.19 -8.86
C GLY A 186 -21.13 -13.40 -8.20
N SER A 187 -20.10 -12.67 -8.65
CA SER A 187 -18.73 -12.85 -8.20
C SER A 187 -18.28 -11.80 -7.17
N SER A 188 -17.06 -11.96 -6.66
CA SER A 188 -16.40 -10.97 -5.80
C SER A 188 -15.12 -10.46 -6.45
N TYR A 189 -15.00 -9.14 -6.51
CA TYR A 189 -13.83 -8.39 -6.95
C TYR A 189 -12.96 -8.09 -5.72
N LYS A 190 -11.67 -7.87 -5.93
CA LYS A 190 -10.74 -7.57 -4.82
C LYS A 190 -10.16 -6.17 -4.98
N LEU A 191 -10.50 -5.27 -4.08
CA LEU A 191 -9.83 -3.98 -3.96
C LEU A 191 -8.70 -4.10 -2.94
N ARG A 192 -7.48 -3.80 -3.36
CA ARG A 192 -6.30 -3.79 -2.50
C ARG A 192 -5.87 -2.34 -2.29
N VAL A 193 -5.72 -1.96 -1.03
CA VAL A 193 -5.32 -0.60 -0.64
C VAL A 193 -4.09 -0.69 0.24
N ALA A 194 -2.96 -0.27 -0.31
CA ALA A 194 -1.69 -0.14 0.38
C ALA A 194 -1.50 1.32 0.84
N ILE A 195 -1.09 1.48 2.08
CA ILE A 195 -0.90 2.76 2.77
C ILE A 195 0.55 2.82 3.23
N ALA A 196 1.28 3.82 2.73
CA ALA A 196 2.66 4.11 3.12
C ALA A 196 2.76 4.64 4.56
N SER A 197 1.74 5.38 5.02
CA SER A 197 1.71 5.98 6.35
C SER A 197 0.30 6.41 6.76
N ALA A 198 0.02 6.40 8.07
CA ALA A 198 -1.22 6.99 8.57
C ALA A 198 -1.01 7.62 9.96
N THR A 199 -1.66 8.75 10.20
CA THR A 199 -1.59 9.44 11.50
C THR A 199 -2.99 9.57 12.08
N PHE A 200 -3.33 8.74 13.07
CA PHE A 200 -4.63 8.74 13.76
C PHE A 200 -5.86 8.80 12.82
N SER A 201 -5.80 8.06 11.72
CA SER A 201 -6.78 8.10 10.64
C SER A 201 -7.65 6.85 10.59
N GLU A 202 -8.67 6.87 9.75
CA GLU A 202 -9.50 5.71 9.44
C GLU A 202 -9.78 5.74 7.94
N LEU A 203 -9.60 4.61 7.26
CA LEU A 203 -10.02 4.44 5.88
C LEU A 203 -11.40 3.78 5.86
N GLN A 204 -12.36 4.45 5.24
CA GLN A 204 -13.66 3.87 4.89
C GLN A 204 -13.78 3.75 3.37
N VAL A 205 -14.27 2.61 2.89
CA VAL A 205 -14.50 2.35 1.46
C VAL A 205 -15.98 2.20 1.18
N ARG A 206 -16.50 2.93 0.19
CA ARG A 206 -17.86 2.77 -0.35
C ARG A 206 -17.80 2.61 -1.86
N ILE A 207 -18.83 1.99 -2.43
CA ILE A 207 -18.93 1.69 -3.86
C ILE A 207 -20.22 2.28 -4.41
N ASN A 208 -20.12 3.12 -5.44
CA ASN A 208 -21.18 3.75 -6.23
C ASN A 208 -22.14 4.70 -5.49
N ASP A 209 -22.42 4.50 -4.19
CA ASP A 209 -23.21 5.40 -3.37
C ASP A 209 -22.41 5.84 -2.12
N PRO A 210 -22.06 7.14 -1.99
CA PRO A 210 -21.32 7.64 -0.84
C PRO A 210 -22.16 7.72 0.45
N LYS A 211 -23.50 7.56 0.37
CA LYS A 211 -24.41 7.67 1.52
C LYS A 211 -24.66 6.35 2.22
N THR A 212 -24.25 5.22 1.63
CA THR A 212 -24.40 3.91 2.28
C THR A 212 -23.44 3.78 3.46
N ASN A 213 -23.67 2.78 4.30
CA ASN A 213 -22.65 2.34 5.24
C ASN A 213 -21.37 1.95 4.48
N PRO A 214 -20.18 2.19 5.05
CA PRO A 214 -18.94 1.70 4.49
C PRO A 214 -19.01 0.19 4.24
N LEU A 215 -18.61 -0.24 3.04
CA LEU A 215 -18.36 -1.65 2.77
C LEU A 215 -17.19 -2.16 3.62
N PHE A 216 -16.22 -1.29 3.87
CA PHE A 216 -15.06 -1.57 4.70
C PHE A 216 -14.72 -0.35 5.56
N SER A 217 -14.30 -0.59 6.80
CA SER A 217 -13.61 0.39 7.64
C SER A 217 -12.38 -0.26 8.25
N SER A 218 -11.25 0.43 8.20
CA SER A 218 -10.02 0.00 8.88
C SER A 218 -10.09 0.18 10.40
N GLY A 219 -11.09 0.89 10.90
CA GLY A 219 -11.05 1.48 12.25
C GLY A 219 -9.92 2.50 12.39
N LEU A 220 -9.58 2.85 13.64
CA LEU A 220 -8.47 3.75 13.94
C LEU A 220 -7.14 3.07 13.61
N ILE A 221 -6.42 3.63 12.65
CA ILE A 221 -5.11 3.18 12.20
C ILE A 221 -4.11 4.31 12.29
N GLY A 222 -2.86 3.96 12.01
CA GLY A 222 -1.75 4.88 12.16
C GLY A 222 -1.31 5.01 13.61
N ARG A 223 -0.72 6.17 13.93
CA ARG A 223 0.08 6.53 15.14
C ARG A 223 1.56 6.74 14.82
N ASP A 224 1.96 6.61 13.55
CA ASP A 224 3.19 7.22 13.08
C ASP A 224 3.00 8.74 12.90
N ASN A 225 4.13 9.46 12.85
CA ASN A 225 4.17 10.92 12.75
C ASN A 225 4.75 11.37 11.40
N SER A 226 4.66 10.55 10.35
CA SER A 226 5.33 10.86 9.09
C SER A 226 4.79 12.13 8.45
N ILE A 227 3.47 12.37 8.46
CA ILE A 227 2.86 13.63 7.98
C ILE A 227 3.44 14.84 8.73
N ALA A 228 3.39 14.82 10.06
CA ALA A 228 3.90 15.91 10.91
C ALA A 228 5.43 16.13 10.80
N ARG A 229 6.16 15.12 10.32
CA ARG A 229 7.63 15.14 10.19
C ARG A 229 8.09 15.20 8.74
N HIS A 230 7.19 15.43 7.79
CA HIS A 230 7.51 15.50 6.37
C HIS A 230 8.22 14.24 5.86
N GLY A 231 7.72 13.08 6.27
CA GLY A 231 8.04 11.80 5.67
C GLY A 231 7.07 11.46 4.55
N ILE A 232 7.43 10.44 3.78
CA ILE A 232 6.61 9.82 2.72
C ILE A 232 6.41 8.32 2.97
N HIS A 233 6.83 7.86 4.14
CA HIS A 233 6.81 6.47 4.56
C HIS A 233 6.74 6.43 6.10
N GLY A 234 5.97 5.50 6.62
CA GLY A 234 5.82 5.23 8.05
C GLY A 234 5.45 3.77 8.27
N LEU A 235 4.41 3.51 9.05
CA LEU A 235 3.91 2.13 9.18
C LEU A 235 3.14 1.76 7.92
N TYR A 236 3.52 0.65 7.28
CA TYR A 236 2.84 0.13 6.11
C TYR A 236 1.57 -0.63 6.51
N TRP A 237 0.51 -0.45 5.74
CA TRP A 237 -0.75 -1.19 5.89
C TRP A 237 -1.22 -1.68 4.54
N LEU A 238 -1.68 -2.93 4.48
CA LEU A 238 -2.31 -3.50 3.30
C LEU A 238 -3.71 -4.01 3.66
N TYR A 239 -4.74 -3.43 3.05
CA TYR A 239 -6.12 -3.87 3.18
C TYR A 239 -6.57 -4.58 1.93
N ASN A 240 -7.28 -5.70 2.12
CA ASN A 240 -7.87 -6.51 1.07
C ASN A 240 -9.38 -6.48 1.25
N VAL A 241 -10.07 -5.69 0.43
CA VAL A 241 -11.51 -5.45 0.51
C VAL A 241 -12.22 -6.26 -0.55
N ASP A 242 -13.09 -7.18 -0.12
CA ASP A 242 -14.02 -7.89 -1.00
C ASP A 242 -15.12 -6.95 -1.47
N VAL A 243 -15.22 -6.77 -2.79
CA VAL A 243 -16.23 -5.95 -3.45
C VAL A 243 -17.21 -6.88 -4.15
N PRO A 244 -18.43 -7.09 -3.61
CA PRO A 244 -19.45 -7.88 -4.30
C PRO A 244 -19.77 -7.29 -5.67
N GLY A 245 -19.78 -8.12 -6.71
CA GLY A 245 -20.09 -7.69 -8.09
C GLY A 245 -21.44 -6.99 -8.21
N LYS A 246 -22.41 -7.36 -7.36
CA LYS A 246 -23.71 -6.69 -7.23
C LYS A 246 -23.69 -5.20 -6.85
N LEU A 247 -22.56 -4.71 -6.33
CA LEU A 247 -22.38 -3.29 -6.03
C LEU A 247 -21.82 -2.51 -7.23
N LEU A 248 -21.35 -3.21 -8.26
CA LEU A 248 -20.76 -2.65 -9.47
C LEU A 248 -21.77 -2.71 -10.62
N VAL A 249 -21.61 -1.82 -11.60
CA VAL A 249 -22.43 -1.76 -12.81
C VAL A 249 -21.56 -1.80 -14.06
N GLN A 250 -22.12 -2.29 -15.17
CA GLN A 250 -21.48 -2.10 -16.46
C GLN A 250 -21.48 -0.61 -16.81
N GLY A 251 -20.35 -0.07 -17.23
CA GLY A 251 -20.15 1.37 -17.43
C GLY A 251 -19.47 2.02 -16.23
N ASP A 252 -19.92 3.21 -15.86
CA ASP A 252 -19.24 4.07 -14.90
C ASP A 252 -19.48 3.63 -13.46
N ASN A 253 -18.39 3.52 -12.70
CA ASN A 253 -18.38 3.18 -11.29
C ASN A 253 -17.53 4.19 -10.52
N THR A 254 -17.78 4.33 -9.22
CA THR A 254 -17.00 5.16 -8.32
C THR A 254 -16.68 4.43 -7.02
N ILE A 255 -15.40 4.38 -6.63
CA ILE A 255 -14.99 4.03 -5.27
C ILE A 255 -14.79 5.31 -4.49
N PHE A 256 -15.38 5.37 -3.30
CA PHE A 256 -15.17 6.47 -2.36
C PHE A 256 -14.23 6.03 -1.25
N LEU A 257 -13.12 6.76 -1.06
CA LEU A 257 -12.18 6.58 0.02
C LEU A 257 -12.35 7.73 1.00
N THR A 258 -12.99 7.46 2.14
CA THR A 258 -13.28 8.47 3.16
C THR A 258 -12.31 8.33 4.33
N GLN A 259 -11.64 9.43 4.67
CA GLN A 259 -11.03 9.65 5.97
C GLN A 259 -11.98 10.56 6.76
N PRO A 260 -12.66 10.09 7.82
CA PRO A 260 -13.67 10.87 8.52
C PRO A 260 -13.14 11.63 9.76
N ARG A 261 -11.88 11.43 10.16
CA ARG A 261 -11.37 11.90 11.46
C ARG A 261 -10.61 13.21 11.30
N SER A 262 -11.03 14.24 12.04
CA SER A 262 -10.54 15.59 11.80
C SER A 262 -10.22 16.41 13.06
N SER A 263 -9.80 15.74 14.12
CA SER A 263 -9.34 16.35 15.38
C SER A 263 -7.97 17.04 15.33
N SER A 264 -7.14 16.82 14.31
CA SER A 264 -5.77 17.34 14.21
C SER A 264 -5.40 17.65 12.75
N PRO A 265 -4.58 18.69 12.48
CA PRO A 265 -4.13 19.00 11.12
C PRO A 265 -3.20 17.94 10.51
N PHE A 266 -2.67 17.02 11.33
CA PHE A 266 -1.80 15.93 10.86
C PHE A 266 -2.55 14.63 10.59
N GLN A 267 -3.87 14.60 10.80
CA GLN A 267 -4.66 13.41 10.53
C GLN A 267 -4.85 13.24 9.03
N GLY A 268 -4.15 12.27 8.46
CA GLY A 268 -4.25 11.93 7.06
C GLY A 268 -3.81 10.50 6.77
N ILE A 269 -3.92 10.11 5.51
CA ILE A 269 -3.50 8.82 4.98
C ILE A 269 -2.59 9.12 3.78
N MET A 270 -1.36 8.59 3.82
CA MET A 270 -0.48 8.55 2.67
C MET A 270 -0.66 7.20 1.98
N TYR A 271 -1.24 7.21 0.79
CA TYR A 271 -1.36 5.99 -0.01
C TYR A 271 0.00 5.60 -0.58
N ASP A 272 0.17 4.31 -0.83
CA ASP A 272 1.30 3.71 -1.55
C ASP A 272 0.79 3.19 -2.89
N TYR A 273 -0.19 2.30 -2.85
CA TYR A 273 -0.67 1.64 -4.06
C TYR A 273 -2.11 1.17 -3.91
N ILE A 274 -2.90 1.31 -4.97
CA ILE A 274 -4.29 0.85 -5.00
C ILE A 274 -4.50 0.01 -6.25
N ARG A 275 -5.08 -1.17 -6.10
CA ARG A 275 -5.38 -2.06 -7.23
C ARG A 275 -6.77 -2.65 -7.11
N LEU A 276 -7.54 -2.60 -8.19
CA LEU A 276 -8.77 -3.39 -8.32
C LEU A 276 -8.52 -4.61 -9.19
N GLU A 277 -8.88 -5.78 -8.68
CA GLU A 277 -8.80 -7.06 -9.37
C GLU A 277 -10.19 -7.58 -9.70
N GLY A 278 -10.31 -8.16 -10.89
CA GLY A 278 -11.48 -8.93 -11.28
C GLY A 278 -11.63 -10.21 -10.46
N PRO A 279 -12.78 -10.90 -10.58
CA PRO A 279 -12.95 -12.20 -9.97
C PRO A 279 -11.93 -13.20 -10.51
N SER A 280 -11.59 -14.19 -9.69
CA SER A 280 -10.81 -15.33 -10.16
C SER A 280 -11.57 -15.99 -11.30
N LYS A 281 -10.91 -16.18 -12.44
CA LYS A 281 -11.43 -17.11 -13.43
C LYS A 281 -11.23 -18.49 -12.82
N LEU A 282 -12.31 -19.15 -12.40
CA LEU A 282 -12.28 -20.60 -12.26
C LEU A 282 -11.69 -21.12 -13.56
N SER A 283 -10.53 -21.77 -13.49
CA SER A 283 -10.02 -22.51 -14.63
C SER A 283 -11.12 -23.47 -15.04
N SER A 284 -11.69 -23.28 -16.23
CA SER A 284 -12.67 -24.16 -16.88
C SER A 284 -12.07 -25.55 -17.22
N ASN A 285 -11.00 -25.96 -16.53
CA ASN A 285 -10.27 -27.20 -16.77
C ASN A 285 -10.65 -28.33 -15.80
N GLU A 286 -11.49 -28.10 -14.79
CA GLU A 286 -12.00 -29.18 -13.92
C GLU A 286 -13.26 -29.87 -14.46
N GLU A 287 -13.91 -29.33 -15.50
CA GLU A 287 -15.10 -29.95 -16.11
C GLU A 287 -14.79 -30.96 -17.23
N TYR A 288 -13.53 -31.13 -17.65
CA TYR A 288 -13.15 -32.07 -18.72
C TYR A 288 -12.40 -33.32 -18.26
N MET A 289 -12.15 -33.51 -16.96
CA MET A 289 -11.46 -34.70 -16.43
C MET A 289 -12.38 -35.69 -15.69
N SER A 290 -13.70 -35.53 -15.77
CA SER A 290 -14.65 -36.52 -15.23
C SER A 290 -15.25 -37.49 -16.28
N THR A 291 -14.83 -37.39 -17.54
CA THR A 291 -15.18 -38.37 -18.57
C THR A 291 -14.02 -38.62 -19.52
N LEU A 292 -13.12 -39.54 -19.15
CA LEU A 292 -12.43 -40.49 -20.03
C LEU A 292 -11.73 -41.56 -19.17
#